data_AF-A0A2E3HV04-F1
#
_entry.id   AF-A0A2E3HV04-F1
#
_cell.length_a   1.000
_cell.length_b   1.000
_cell.length_c   1.000
_cell.angle_alpha   90.00
_cell.angle_beta   90.00
_cell.angle_gamma   90.00
#
_symmetry.space_group_name_H-M   'P 1'
#
loop_
_entity.id
_entity.type
_entity.pdbx_description
1 polymer ?
#
loop_
_entity_poly.entity_id
_entity_poly.type
_entity_poly.pdbx_seq_one_letter_code
_entity_poly.pdbx_strand_id
1 'polypeptide(L)' 'MTSIKYLRISHDKTVLVLVNGHSEKRRVDLSELSHWFNQENKFLDLMTGEILHLDLTAGLWLNGWDTLILLQNP' A
#
# COMPACT_ATOMS: atom_id res chain seq x y z
N MET A 1 10.84 5.56 -15.85
CA MET A 1 10.63 4.50 -14.85
C MET A 1 9.17 4.52 -14.43
N THR A 2 8.67 3.44 -13.80
CA THR A 2 7.24 3.19 -13.55
C THR A 2 7.04 2.89 -12.07
N SER A 3 5.91 3.30 -11.47
CA SER A 3 5.51 2.87 -10.13
C SER A 3 5.09 1.40 -10.13
N ILE A 4 5.49 0.65 -9.10
CA ILE A 4 5.23 -0.79 -8.97
C ILE A 4 4.29 -1.02 -7.79
N LYS A 5 3.23 -1.81 -8.00
CA LYS A 5 2.36 -2.34 -6.96
C LYS A 5 2.54 -3.85 -6.92
N TYR A 6 2.85 -4.40 -5.75
CA TYR A 6 2.98 -5.83 -5.55
C TYR A 6 2.12 -6.25 -4.35
N LEU A 7 1.27 -7.24 -4.55
CA LEU A 7 0.38 -7.76 -3.51
C LEU A 7 0.69 -9.24 -3.27
N ARG A 8 0.95 -9.59 -2.02
CA ARG A 8 1.10 -10.97 -1.56
C ARG A 8 0.00 -11.30 -0.58
N ILE A 9 -0.70 -12.40 -0.83
CA ILE A 9 -1.80 -12.88 0.01
C ILE A 9 -1.45 -14.26 0.54
N SER A 10 -1.63 -14.44 1.84
CA SER A 10 -1.55 -15.71 2.57
C SER A 10 -2.78 -15.88 3.43
N HIS A 11 -3.03 -17.10 3.92
CA HIS A 11 -4.23 -17.42 4.70
C HIS A 11 -4.43 -16.52 5.92
N ASP A 12 -3.35 -16.04 6.52
CA ASP A 12 -3.33 -15.27 7.76
C ASP A 12 -2.96 -13.80 7.58
N LYS A 13 -2.44 -13.41 6.40
CA LYS A 13 -1.85 -12.08 6.19
C LYS A 13 -1.96 -11.63 4.74
N THR A 14 -2.23 -10.34 4.57
CA THR A 14 -2.12 -9.63 3.28
C THR A 14 -1.00 -8.60 3.38
N VAL A 15 -0.04 -8.66 2.45
CA VAL A 15 1.08 -7.71 2.37
C VAL A 15 1.02 -6.95 1.05
N LEU A 16 0.92 -5.64 1.12
CA LEU A 16 0.97 -4.72 -0.02
C LEU A 16 2.31 -3.98 -0.03
N VAL A 17 3.05 -4.09 -1.13
CA VAL A 17 4.28 -3.34 -1.37
C VAL A 17 4.04 -2.33 -2.48
N LEU A 18 4.34 -1.07 -2.21
CA LEU A 18 4.24 0.02 -3.18
C LEU A 18 5.61 0.67 -3.35
N VAL A 19 6.03 0.84 -4.59
CA VAL A 19 7.30 1.51 -4.93
C VAL A 19 7.01 2.62 -5.91
N ASN A 20 7.40 3.84 -5.56
CA ASN A 20 7.39 4.95 -6.51
C ASN A 20 8.75 5.03 -7.24
N GLY A 21 8.82 4.46 -8.44
CA GLY A 21 10.02 4.52 -9.29
C GLY A 21 10.29 5.88 -9.95
N HIS A 22 9.70 6.96 -9.46
CA HIS A 22 9.87 8.32 -9.97
C HIS A 22 10.52 9.22 -8.92
N SER A 23 11.20 10.28 -9.35
CA SER A 23 11.78 11.30 -8.46
C SER A 23 10.74 12.23 -7.84
N GLU A 24 9.60 12.38 -8.49
CA GLU A 24 8.49 13.21 -8.04
C GLU A 24 7.48 12.42 -7.21
N LYS A 25 6.76 13.15 -6.35
CA LYS A 25 5.64 12.61 -5.60
C LYS A 25 4.52 12.17 -6.55
N ARG A 26 4.04 10.94 -6.40
CA ARG A 26 3.02 10.34 -7.29
C ARG A 26 1.87 9.80 -6.46
N ARG A 27 0.66 9.88 -7.03
CA ARG A 27 -0.51 9.20 -6.48
C ARG A 27 -0.60 7.80 -7.08
N VAL A 28 -0.72 6.81 -6.21
CA VAL A 28 -0.91 5.41 -6.55
C VAL A 28 -2.37 5.05 -6.28
N ASP A 29 -3.09 4.70 -7.33
CA ASP A 29 -4.46 4.18 -7.22
C ASP A 29 -4.43 2.77 -6.63
N LEU A 30 -5.24 2.51 -5.59
CA LEU A 30 -5.35 1.20 -4.94
C LEU A 30 -6.72 0.56 -5.13
N SER A 31 -7.61 1.21 -5.90
CA SER A 31 -9.00 0.78 -6.08
C SER A 31 -9.10 -0.63 -6.65
N GLU A 32 -8.23 -1.00 -7.59
CA GLU A 32 -8.16 -2.34 -8.17
C GLU A 32 -7.81 -3.45 -7.16
N LEU A 33 -7.13 -3.10 -6.06
CA LEU A 33 -6.72 -4.05 -5.01
C LEU A 33 -7.70 -4.09 -3.84
N SER A 34 -8.70 -3.21 -3.82
CA SER A 34 -9.58 -2.99 -2.67
C SER A 34 -10.32 -4.25 -2.19
N HIS A 35 -10.70 -5.12 -3.12
CA HIS A 35 -11.39 -6.38 -2.84
C HIS A 35 -10.55 -7.41 -2.07
N TRP A 36 -9.23 -7.22 -1.96
CA TRP A 36 -8.34 -8.07 -1.18
C TRP A 36 -8.15 -7.60 0.27
N PHE A 37 -8.66 -6.42 0.62
CA PHE A 37 -8.49 -5.82 1.93
C PHE A 37 -9.77 -5.87 2.76
N ASN A 38 -9.63 -5.94 4.08
CA ASN A 38 -10.78 -5.88 4.98
C ASN A 38 -11.32 -4.45 5.12
N GLN A 39 -12.54 -4.33 5.62
CA GLN A 39 -13.26 -3.04 5.70
C GLN A 39 -12.67 -2.05 6.72
N GLU A 40 -11.75 -2.50 7.59
CA GLU A 40 -11.13 -1.62 8.59
C GLU A 40 -10.14 -0.64 7.97
N ASN A 41 -9.65 -0.94 6.75
CA ASN A 41 -8.69 -0.10 6.02
C ASN A 41 -7.46 0.27 6.88
N LYS A 42 -7.13 -0.59 7.84
CA LYS A 42 -6.05 -0.41 8.80
C LYS A 42 -4.86 -1.27 8.40
N PHE A 43 -3.71 -0.65 8.26
CA PHE A 43 -2.48 -1.27 7.79
C PHE A 43 -1.34 -0.95 8.74
N LEU A 44 -0.47 -1.92 9.01
CA LEU A 44 0.81 -1.70 9.68
C LEU A 44 1.86 -1.42 8.61
N ASP A 45 2.49 -0.25 8.67
CA ASP A 45 3.71 0.01 7.90
C ASP A 45 4.87 -0.77 8.54
N LEU A 46 5.39 -1.76 7.84
CA LEU A 46 6.48 -2.61 8.30
C LEU A 46 7.84 -1.89 8.32
N MET A 47 7.95 -0.74 7.66
CA MET A 47 9.19 0.05 7.64
C MET A 47 9.31 0.95 8.87
N THR A 48 8.19 1.47 9.36
CA THR A 48 8.15 2.45 10.46
C THR A 48 7.52 1.91 11.74
N GLY A 49 6.73 0.84 11.64
CA GLY A 49 5.91 0.31 12.74
C GLY A 49 4.63 1.11 12.99
N GLU A 50 4.34 2.13 12.17
CA GLU A 50 3.15 2.96 12.32
C GLU A 50 1.89 2.29 11.77
N ILE A 51 0.75 2.60 12.38
CA ILE A 51 -0.56 2.19 11.87
C ILE A 51 -1.08 3.27 10.93
N LEU A 52 -1.38 2.90 9.70
CA LEU A 52 -1.93 3.75 8.66
C LEU A 52 -3.39 3.37 8.38
N HIS A 53 -4.24 4.38 8.25
CA HIS A 53 -5.61 4.24 7.76
C HIS A 53 -5.64 4.71 6.31
N LEU A 54 -5.93 3.80 5.38
CA LEU A 54 -5.84 4.07 3.94
C LEU A 54 -7.21 4.17 3.29
N ASP A 55 -7.48 5.27 2.60
CA ASP A 55 -8.60 5.34 1.67
C ASP A 55 -8.17 4.77 0.31
N LEU A 56 -8.59 3.53 0.06
CA LEU A 56 -8.26 2.79 -1.16
C LEU A 56 -8.90 3.41 -2.42
N THR A 57 -9.92 4.24 -2.27
CA THR A 57 -10.61 4.93 -3.39
C THR A 57 -9.97 6.28 -3.71
N ALA A 58 -9.48 7.01 -2.71
CA ALA A 58 -8.75 8.26 -2.92
C ALA A 58 -7.35 8.05 -3.51
N GLY A 59 -6.79 6.86 -3.29
CA GLY A 59 -5.42 6.51 -3.64
C GLY A 59 -4.41 7.05 -2.64
N LEU A 60 -3.19 6.55 -2.71
CA LEU A 60 -2.11 6.89 -1.77
C LEU A 60 -1.04 7.74 -2.43
N TRP A 61 -0.60 8.80 -1.76
CA TRP A 61 0.52 9.60 -2.24
C TRP A 61 1.84 9.08 -1.70
N LEU A 62 2.78 8.76 -2.60
CA LEU A 62 4.13 8.33 -2.27
C LEU A 62 5.14 9.38 -2.71
N ASN A 63 6.13 9.65 -1.87
CA ASN A 63 7.23 10.56 -2.22
C ASN A 63 8.10 9.95 -3.33
N GLY A 64 8.99 10.76 -3.91
CA GLY A 64 9.91 10.27 -4.92
C GLY A 64 10.83 9.18 -4.38
N TRP A 65 11.03 8.10 -5.15
CA TRP A 65 11.84 6.93 -4.81
C TRP A 65 11.41 6.18 -3.53
N ASP A 66 10.22 6.49 -3.03
CA ASP A 66 9.72 5.97 -1.78
C ASP A 66 9.22 4.53 -1.93
N THR A 67 9.33 3.77 -0.85
CA THR A 67 8.85 2.38 -0.76
C THR A 67 8.07 2.20 0.51
N LEU A 68 6.84 1.70 0.37
CA LEU A 68 5.94 1.43 1.47
C LEU A 68 5.59 -0.05 1.51
N ILE A 69 5.67 -0.66 2.70
CA ILE A 69 5.37 -2.08 2.91
C ILE A 69 4.29 -2.18 3.98
N LEU A 70 3.09 -2.56 3.57
CA LEU A 70 1.88 -2.53 4.38
C LEU A 70 1.42 -3.95 4.69
N LEU A 71 1.24 -4.26 5.96
CA LEU A 71 0.62 -5.50 6.44
C LEU A 71 -0.81 -5.23 6.88
N GLN A 72 -1.73 -6.05 6.41
CA GLN A 72 -3.09 -6.14 6.96
C GLN A 72 -3.33 -7.58 7.44
N ASN A 73 -3.77 -7.71 8.69
CA ASN A 73 -4.32 -8.96 9.19
C ASN A 73 -5.79 -9.04 8.74
N PRO A 74 -6.27 -10.20 8.27
CA PRO A 74 -7.63 -10.38 7.76
C PRO A 74 -8.69 -10.04 8.82
#